data_AF-A0A0V1G3G1-F1
#
_entry.id   AF-A0A0V1G3G1-F1
#
_cell.length_a   1.000
_cell.length_b   1.000
_cell.length_c   1.000
_cell.angle_alpha   90.00
_cell.angle_beta   90.00
_cell.angle_gamma   90.00
#
_symmetry.space_group_name_H-M   'P 1'
#
loop_
_entity.id
_entity.type
_entity.pdbx_description
1 polymer ?
#
loop_
_entity_poly.entity_id
_entity_poly.type
_entity_poly.pdbx_seq_one_letter_code
_entity_poly.pdbx_strand_id
1 'polypeptide(L)'
;MSVEHSKPEKRPKLTAPPKTNYCWHCHKVETGDGMRCKFCPRYYHSECLAEQGDDGKYIRSYWMCPVCHIEVIDEDSKSHAAVDNYNVDRRIAILKSLCDFVAHETYKRISEGRPEEGDPFLSVVAVHSFSADSLKEAISAGHIRTYKKLQNEFLWLLHNSISISGVEGNKFLPKLEEIVKKCDNEIMEAMSCENCYYNNKCLSRPDCISVCEFPHTLVWALVEGYCFWPAKALKLQNNATEVMLLFFGSHEYASVPMENCYLLSLEPPWKIEDRRNQKALKVALDEMQRHVEELHKNKLDFQYATKGVHFKSFNLYTWLEPEVLLPVLFERLDTFEEYDKYPDIVELRDAMLSVAKELEKEKVDEDQPGCSGTTTD
;
A
#
# COMPACT_ATOMS: atom_id res chain seq x y z
N MET A 1 32.52 -53.31 10.46
CA MET A 1 32.56 -51.86 10.71
C MET A 1 31.17 -51.33 10.37
N SER A 2 30.34 -51.17 11.38
CA SER A 2 28.94 -50.78 11.24
C SER A 2 28.84 -49.27 11.05
N VAL A 3 28.16 -48.83 10.00
CA VAL A 3 27.91 -47.42 9.70
C VAL A 3 26.77 -46.95 10.60
N GLU A 4 27.07 -46.12 11.59
CA GLU A 4 26.05 -45.41 12.37
C GLU A 4 25.43 -44.30 11.52
N HIS A 5 24.14 -44.42 11.24
CA HIS A 5 23.35 -43.31 10.69
C HIS A 5 23.05 -42.32 11.80
N SER A 6 23.70 -41.15 11.75
CA SER A 6 23.39 -40.00 12.59
C SER A 6 21.95 -39.55 12.34
N LYS A 7 21.16 -39.49 13.42
CA LYS A 7 19.79 -38.95 13.40
C LYS A 7 19.84 -37.46 13.04
N PRO A 8 18.86 -36.94 12.26
CA PRO A 8 18.81 -35.52 11.96
C PRO A 8 18.57 -34.72 13.26
N GLU A 9 19.45 -33.76 13.52
CA GLU A 9 19.28 -32.79 14.59
C GLU A 9 17.94 -32.07 14.42
N LYS A 10 17.11 -32.13 15.46
CA LYS A 10 15.85 -31.37 15.50
C LYS A 10 16.22 -29.89 15.49
N ARG A 11 15.78 -29.15 14.46
CA ARG A 11 15.84 -27.68 14.44
C ARG A 11 15.28 -27.14 15.76
N PRO A 12 15.92 -26.15 16.39
CA PRO A 12 15.39 -25.53 17.60
C PRO A 12 13.99 -24.98 17.28
N LYS A 13 12.99 -25.42 18.05
CA LYS A 13 11.66 -24.82 18.01
C LYS A 13 11.83 -23.37 18.45
N LEU A 14 11.50 -22.40 17.60
CA LEU A 14 11.31 -21.02 18.05
C LEU A 14 10.34 -21.08 19.23
N THR A 15 10.82 -20.77 20.42
CA THR A 15 9.97 -20.60 21.60
C THR A 15 9.00 -19.48 21.26
N ALA A 16 7.69 -19.71 21.44
CA ALA A 16 6.69 -18.68 21.21
C ALA A 16 7.09 -17.40 21.97
N PRO A 17 6.97 -16.22 21.34
CA PRO A 17 7.35 -14.97 21.98
C PRO A 17 6.67 -14.83 23.36
N PRO A 18 7.39 -14.33 24.38
CA PRO A 18 6.85 -14.19 25.72
C PRO A 18 5.59 -13.33 25.67
N LYS A 19 4.52 -13.77 26.34
CA LYS A 19 3.27 -13.00 26.40
C LYS A 19 3.49 -11.69 27.16
N THR A 20 2.90 -10.60 26.68
CA THR A 20 2.95 -9.31 27.40
C THR A 20 2.04 -9.36 28.63
N ASN A 21 2.42 -8.65 29.70
CA ASN A 21 1.57 -8.41 30.87
C ASN A 21 0.93 -7.01 30.82
N TYR A 22 1.05 -6.30 29.71
CA TYR A 22 0.45 -4.99 29.50
C TYR A 22 -0.68 -5.10 28.50
N CYS A 23 -1.80 -4.42 28.79
CA CYS A 23 -2.96 -4.39 27.92
C CYS A 23 -2.63 -3.67 26.61
N TRP A 24 -2.92 -4.29 25.47
CA TRP A 24 -2.64 -3.74 24.15
C TRP A 24 -3.39 -2.42 23.90
N HIS A 25 -4.56 -2.24 24.53
CA HIS A 25 -5.36 -1.04 24.38
C HIS A 25 -4.89 0.12 25.27
N CYS A 26 -4.78 -0.10 26.59
CA CYS A 26 -4.51 0.98 27.54
C CYS A 26 -3.06 1.03 28.03
N HIS A 27 -2.22 0.07 27.63
CA HIS A 27 -0.81 -0.06 28.00
C HIS A 27 -0.53 -0.24 29.50
N LYS A 28 -1.57 -0.39 30.32
CA LYS A 28 -1.44 -0.64 31.76
C LYS A 28 -1.23 -2.11 32.03
N VAL A 29 -0.57 -2.40 33.15
CA VAL A 29 -0.32 -3.76 33.62
C VAL A 29 -1.63 -4.52 33.87
N GLU A 30 -1.59 -5.82 33.61
CA GLU A 30 -2.64 -6.78 33.93
C GLU A 30 -3.06 -6.62 35.39
N THR A 31 -4.32 -6.26 35.56
CA THR A 31 -4.98 -6.02 36.85
C THR A 31 -6.42 -6.51 36.68
N GLY A 32 -6.89 -7.36 37.59
CA GLY A 32 -8.23 -7.92 37.52
C GLY A 32 -8.44 -8.87 36.33
N ASP A 33 -9.63 -8.81 35.73
CA ASP A 33 -10.05 -9.68 34.64
C ASP A 33 -9.54 -9.18 33.27
N GLY A 34 -9.10 -10.13 32.44
CA GLY A 34 -8.75 -9.85 31.05
C GLY A 34 -8.48 -11.11 30.25
N MET A 35 -8.15 -10.91 28.97
CA MET A 35 -8.06 -11.97 27.98
C MET A 35 -6.72 -11.96 27.26
N ARG A 36 -6.16 -13.16 27.09
CA ARG A 36 -4.90 -13.40 26.39
C ARG A 36 -5.18 -14.05 25.06
N CYS A 37 -4.66 -13.47 23.99
CA CYS A 37 -4.78 -14.07 22.68
C CYS A 37 -4.09 -15.44 22.66
N LYS A 38 -4.68 -16.41 21.96
CA LYS A 38 -4.01 -17.69 21.70
C LYS A 38 -2.95 -17.59 20.61
N PHE A 39 -3.14 -16.68 19.66
CA PHE A 39 -2.38 -16.62 18.40
C PHE A 39 -1.25 -15.59 18.40
N CYS A 40 -1.23 -14.69 19.40
CA CYS A 40 -0.16 -13.72 19.55
C CYS A 40 0.12 -13.40 21.03
N PRO A 41 1.21 -12.68 21.33
CA PRO A 41 1.57 -12.33 22.71
C PRO A 41 0.60 -11.39 23.44
N ARG A 42 -0.36 -10.76 22.75
CA ARG A 42 -1.17 -9.65 23.27
C ARG A 42 -2.15 -10.07 24.38
N TYR A 43 -2.31 -9.16 25.32
CA TYR A 43 -3.29 -9.20 26.42
C TYR A 43 -4.20 -7.98 26.33
N TYR A 44 -5.45 -8.09 26.80
CA TYR A 44 -6.41 -7.00 26.88
C TYR A 44 -7.19 -7.09 28.19
N HIS A 45 -7.41 -5.96 28.87
CA HIS A 45 -8.41 -5.91 29.95
C HIS A 45 -9.81 -6.12 29.37
N SER A 46 -10.68 -6.78 30.12
CA SER A 46 -12.07 -7.01 29.68
C SER A 46 -12.83 -5.69 29.46
N GLU A 47 -12.58 -4.68 30.29
CA GLU A 47 -13.15 -3.32 30.14
C GLU A 47 -12.70 -2.66 28.84
N CYS A 48 -11.40 -2.75 28.52
CA CYS A 48 -10.84 -2.23 27.29
C CYS A 48 -11.38 -2.90 26.02
N LEU A 49 -11.75 -4.19 26.10
CA LEU A 49 -12.44 -4.86 24.98
C LEU A 49 -13.88 -4.36 24.84
N ALA A 50 -14.59 -4.23 25.96
CA ALA A 50 -15.97 -3.75 25.97
C ALA A 50 -16.08 -2.31 25.40
N GLU A 51 -15.11 -1.44 25.70
CA GLU A 51 -15.01 -0.08 25.12
C GLU A 51 -14.87 -0.10 23.59
N GLN A 52 -14.24 -1.14 23.03
CA GLN A 52 -14.10 -1.33 21.58
C GLN A 52 -15.33 -1.99 20.94
N GLY A 53 -16.39 -2.24 21.71
CA GLY A 53 -17.58 -2.96 21.25
C GLY A 53 -17.35 -4.47 21.09
N ASP A 54 -16.23 -5.00 21.58
CA ASP A 54 -15.95 -6.44 21.62
C ASP A 54 -16.26 -6.96 23.03
N ASP A 55 -17.35 -7.71 23.18
CA ASP A 55 -17.71 -8.27 24.49
C ASP A 55 -16.90 -9.54 24.84
N GLY A 56 -15.92 -9.90 23.99
CA GLY A 56 -15.06 -11.06 24.19
C GLY A 56 -15.77 -12.40 24.03
N LYS A 57 -17.04 -12.42 23.60
CA LYS A 57 -17.89 -13.63 23.65
C LYS A 57 -17.80 -14.55 22.44
N TYR A 58 -16.79 -14.42 21.58
CA TYR A 58 -16.56 -15.37 20.50
C TYR A 58 -15.96 -16.71 20.99
N ILE A 59 -16.89 -17.59 21.38
CA ILE A 59 -16.96 -19.07 21.30
C ILE A 59 -15.74 -19.94 21.70
N ARG A 60 -16.03 -20.86 22.66
CA ARG A 60 -15.48 -22.21 22.95
C ARG A 60 -13.95 -22.38 22.91
N SER A 61 -13.37 -22.38 24.11
CA SER A 61 -12.01 -22.81 24.50
C SER A 61 -10.82 -21.94 24.10
N TYR A 62 -10.92 -21.06 23.10
CA TYR A 62 -9.78 -20.24 22.65
C TYR A 62 -10.22 -18.87 22.11
N TRP A 63 -9.67 -17.79 22.65
CA TRP A 63 -9.95 -16.42 22.20
C TRP A 63 -8.86 -15.89 21.25
N MET A 64 -9.28 -15.14 20.23
CA MET A 64 -8.44 -14.44 19.26
C MET A 64 -8.66 -12.93 19.41
N CYS A 65 -7.58 -12.16 19.51
CA CYS A 65 -7.72 -10.71 19.70
C CYS A 65 -8.11 -9.98 18.40
N PRO A 66 -8.68 -8.76 18.49
CA PRO A 66 -9.08 -7.96 17.33
C PRO A 66 -7.99 -7.79 16.28
N VAL A 67 -6.74 -7.61 16.72
CA VAL A 67 -5.58 -7.46 15.82
C VAL A 67 -5.36 -8.72 14.97
N CYS A 68 -5.44 -9.90 15.58
CA CYS A 68 -5.30 -11.17 14.84
C CYS A 68 -6.50 -11.43 13.92
N HIS A 69 -7.72 -11.03 14.32
CA HIS A 69 -8.88 -11.10 13.44
C HIS A 69 -8.67 -10.27 12.17
N ILE A 70 -8.18 -9.03 12.29
CA ILE A 70 -7.88 -8.17 11.15
C ILE A 70 -6.77 -8.77 10.27
N GLU A 71 -5.72 -9.33 10.88
CA GLU A 71 -4.62 -9.99 10.15
C GLU A 71 -5.14 -11.17 9.31
N VAL A 72 -6.03 -12.00 9.87
CA VAL A 72 -6.64 -13.13 9.14
C VAL A 72 -7.49 -12.64 7.97
N ILE A 73 -8.34 -11.61 8.19
CA ILE A 73 -9.17 -11.04 7.13
C ILE A 73 -8.31 -10.45 5.99
N ASP A 74 -7.21 -9.76 6.31
CA ASP A 74 -6.29 -9.20 5.31
C ASP A 74 -5.54 -10.29 4.52
N GLU A 75 -5.21 -11.42 5.17
CA GLU A 75 -4.61 -12.59 4.50
C GLU A 75 -5.61 -13.30 3.57
N ASP A 76 -6.85 -13.49 4.00
CA ASP A 76 -7.91 -14.11 3.21
C ASP A 76 -8.31 -13.25 2.01
N SER A 77 -8.42 -11.93 2.19
CA SER A 77 -8.74 -11.00 1.09
C SER A 77 -7.70 -11.06 -0.05
N LYS A 78 -6.45 -11.41 0.27
CA LYS A 78 -5.36 -11.55 -0.71
C LYS A 78 -5.23 -12.95 -1.29
N SER A 79 -5.78 -13.98 -0.63
CA SER A 79 -5.79 -15.35 -1.15
C SER A 79 -6.91 -15.58 -2.18
N HIS A 80 -8.00 -14.81 -2.08
CA HIS A 80 -9.13 -14.82 -3.03
C HIS A 80 -8.92 -13.95 -4.27
N ALA A 81 -8.01 -12.97 -4.22
CA ALA A 81 -7.52 -12.30 -5.42
C ALA A 81 -6.47 -13.22 -6.08
N ALA A 82 -6.83 -13.84 -7.21
CA ALA A 82 -5.92 -14.62 -8.05
C ALA A 82 -4.84 -13.71 -8.69
N VAL A 83 -4.00 -13.09 -7.86
CA VAL A 83 -2.79 -12.37 -8.29
C VAL A 83 -1.64 -13.36 -8.15
N ASP A 84 -1.15 -13.77 -9.30
CA ASP A 84 -0.16 -14.81 -9.54
C ASP A 84 1.06 -14.78 -8.61
N ASN A 85 1.63 -15.96 -8.44
CA ASN A 85 2.88 -16.30 -7.76
C ASN A 85 4.09 -15.41 -8.13
N TYR A 86 3.98 -14.58 -9.18
CA TYR A 86 5.03 -13.71 -9.74
C TYR A 86 5.48 -12.58 -8.78
N ASN A 87 4.65 -12.16 -7.82
CA ASN A 87 4.96 -11.00 -6.96
C ASN A 87 5.37 -11.37 -5.51
N VAL A 88 5.47 -12.66 -5.17
CA VAL A 88 5.78 -13.10 -3.80
C VAL A 88 7.21 -12.68 -3.40
N ASP A 89 8.20 -12.90 -4.28
CA ASP A 89 9.59 -12.54 -3.99
C ASP A 89 9.80 -11.03 -3.88
N ARG A 90 9.13 -10.26 -4.75
CA ARG A 90 9.12 -8.78 -4.68
C ARG A 90 8.47 -8.31 -3.40
N ARG A 91 7.30 -8.83 -3.03
CA ARG A 91 6.65 -8.49 -1.75
C ARG A 91 7.54 -8.83 -0.55
N ILE A 92 8.20 -9.98 -0.55
CA ILE A 92 9.18 -10.34 0.48
C ILE A 92 10.31 -9.30 0.54
N ALA A 93 10.86 -8.88 -0.60
CA ALA A 93 11.90 -7.86 -0.65
C ALA A 93 11.40 -6.50 -0.13
N ILE A 94 10.18 -6.09 -0.49
CA ILE A 94 9.56 -4.86 0.01
C ILE A 94 9.39 -4.91 1.52
N LEU A 95 8.81 -5.99 2.07
CA LEU A 95 8.62 -6.15 3.51
C LEU A 95 9.97 -6.09 4.25
N LYS A 96 11.03 -6.70 3.69
CA LYS A 96 12.38 -6.61 4.26
C LYS A 96 12.95 -5.19 4.19
N SER A 97 12.73 -4.48 3.09
CA SER A 97 13.13 -3.08 2.92
C SER A 97 12.43 -2.15 3.93
N LEU A 98 11.15 -2.40 4.22
CA LEU A 98 10.39 -1.67 5.25
C LEU A 98 10.97 -1.93 6.65
N CYS A 99 11.41 -3.15 6.97
CA CYS A 99 12.13 -3.43 8.21
C CYS A 99 13.43 -2.60 8.32
N ASP A 100 14.20 -2.50 7.22
CA ASP A 100 15.41 -1.68 7.18
C ASP A 100 15.11 -0.19 7.36
N PHE A 101 14.06 0.31 6.71
CA PHE A 101 13.61 1.69 6.84
C PHE A 101 13.28 2.03 8.30
N VAL A 102 12.43 1.24 8.95
CA VAL A 102 12.02 1.50 10.35
C VAL A 102 13.22 1.36 11.29
N ALA A 103 14.11 0.39 11.07
CA ALA A 103 15.32 0.27 11.86
C ALA A 103 16.24 1.48 11.70
N HIS A 104 16.46 1.96 10.48
CA HIS A 104 17.24 3.16 10.22
C HIS A 104 16.64 4.39 10.91
N GLU A 105 15.34 4.63 10.76
CA GLU A 105 14.66 5.76 11.42
C GLU A 105 14.74 5.64 12.95
N THR A 106 14.62 4.43 13.49
CA THR A 106 14.77 4.17 14.93
C THR A 106 16.20 4.45 15.40
N TYR A 107 17.23 3.91 14.74
CA TYR A 107 18.63 4.10 15.11
C TYR A 107 19.12 5.54 14.94
N LYS A 108 18.73 6.23 13.87
CA LYS A 108 19.05 7.63 13.64
C LYS A 108 18.60 8.48 14.82
N ARG A 109 17.35 8.30 15.27
CA ARG A 109 16.77 9.04 16.39
C ARG A 109 17.38 8.67 17.75
N ILE A 110 17.86 7.43 17.91
CA ILE A 110 18.65 6.99 19.07
C ILE A 110 20.02 7.67 19.10
N SER A 111 20.68 7.83 17.95
CA SER A 111 21.99 8.47 17.87
C SER A 111 21.95 9.99 18.12
N GLU A 112 20.84 10.65 17.79
CA GLU A 112 20.57 12.07 18.04
C GLU A 112 20.24 12.39 19.52
N GLY A 113 20.19 11.38 20.39
CA GLY A 113 19.94 11.55 21.83
C GLY A 113 20.17 10.24 22.57
N ARG A 114 21.43 9.80 22.62
CA ARG A 114 21.83 8.49 23.14
C ARG A 114 21.21 8.25 24.52
N PRO A 115 20.39 7.20 24.69
CA PRO A 115 19.88 6.82 26.00
C PRO A 115 21.05 6.60 26.95
N GLU A 116 20.98 7.15 28.15
CA GLU A 116 22.00 6.90 29.18
C GLU A 116 22.01 5.41 29.56
N GLU A 117 23.13 4.94 30.12
CA GLU A 117 23.22 3.55 30.59
C GLU A 117 22.20 3.34 31.72
N GLY A 118 21.22 2.46 31.51
CA GLY A 118 20.07 2.27 32.43
C GLY A 118 18.79 3.01 32.02
N ASP A 119 18.76 3.71 30.89
CA ASP A 119 17.55 4.34 30.35
C ASP A 119 16.47 3.28 30.03
N PRO A 120 15.24 3.42 30.55
CA PRO A 120 14.13 2.53 30.24
C PRO A 120 13.90 2.35 28.73
N PHE A 121 14.29 3.32 27.89
CA PHE A 121 14.25 3.21 26.43
C PHE A 121 15.07 2.03 25.88
N LEU A 122 16.22 1.69 26.47
CA LEU A 122 16.98 0.50 26.09
C LEU A 122 16.19 -0.77 26.38
N SER A 123 15.42 -0.78 27.47
CA SER A 123 14.51 -1.88 27.79
C SER A 123 13.28 -1.91 26.87
N VAL A 124 12.79 -0.78 26.36
CA VAL A 124 11.67 -0.71 25.39
C VAL A 124 12.03 -1.40 24.07
N VAL A 125 13.24 -1.17 23.58
CA VAL A 125 13.79 -1.81 22.37
C VAL A 125 14.17 -3.28 22.64
N ALA A 126 14.49 -3.63 23.89
CA ALA A 126 14.88 -4.99 24.28
C ALA A 126 13.70 -5.92 24.68
N VAL A 127 12.58 -5.38 25.18
CA VAL A 127 11.45 -6.13 25.77
C VAL A 127 10.57 -6.78 24.71
N HIS A 128 10.61 -6.30 23.47
CA HIS A 128 10.27 -7.08 22.30
C HIS A 128 11.35 -6.78 21.29
N SER A 129 12.07 -7.80 20.84
CA SER A 129 13.17 -7.70 19.90
C SER A 129 12.68 -7.10 18.59
N PHE A 130 12.55 -5.78 18.52
CA PHE A 130 12.55 -5.06 17.26
C PHE A 130 13.98 -5.13 16.71
N SER A 131 14.35 -6.35 16.33
CA SER A 131 15.48 -6.61 15.48
C SER A 131 14.91 -6.70 14.08
N ALA A 132 15.33 -5.79 13.21
CA ALA A 132 15.03 -5.91 11.78
C ALA A 132 15.39 -7.32 11.28
N ASP A 133 16.47 -7.93 11.79
CA ASP A 133 16.86 -9.29 11.42
C ASP A 133 15.81 -10.31 11.82
N SER A 134 15.26 -10.25 13.04
CA SER A 134 14.21 -11.17 13.48
C SER A 134 12.92 -11.02 12.66
N LEU A 135 12.55 -9.78 12.29
CA LEU A 135 11.40 -9.55 11.40
C LEU A 135 11.67 -10.07 9.99
N LYS A 136 12.87 -9.85 9.45
CA LYS A 136 13.28 -10.39 8.15
C LYS A 136 13.34 -11.92 8.12
N GLU A 137 13.74 -12.55 9.22
CA GLU A 137 13.67 -14.00 9.40
C GLU A 137 12.22 -14.47 9.42
N ALA A 138 11.33 -13.78 10.15
CA ALA A 138 9.91 -14.09 10.19
C ALA A 138 9.23 -13.93 8.81
N ILE A 139 9.62 -12.90 8.03
CA ILE A 139 9.20 -12.72 6.63
C ILE A 139 9.71 -13.89 5.78
N SER A 140 10.99 -14.25 5.90
CA SER A 140 11.60 -15.34 5.13
C SER A 140 11.00 -16.71 5.47
N ALA A 141 10.57 -16.90 6.72
CA ALA A 141 9.84 -18.08 7.17
C ALA A 141 8.35 -18.07 6.76
N GLY A 142 7.86 -16.97 6.18
CA GLY A 142 6.47 -16.80 5.77
C GLY A 142 5.50 -16.59 6.93
N HIS A 143 5.95 -16.16 8.11
CA HIS A 143 5.09 -15.78 9.24
C HIS A 143 4.56 -14.35 9.11
N ILE A 144 5.23 -13.50 8.33
CA ILE A 144 4.81 -12.15 7.99
C ILE A 144 4.71 -12.06 6.48
N ARG A 145 3.48 -12.06 5.96
CA ARG A 145 3.19 -12.05 4.52
C ARG A 145 2.49 -10.78 4.05
N THR A 146 1.91 -10.03 4.98
CA THR A 146 1.11 -8.86 4.66
C THR A 146 1.68 -7.60 5.28
N TYR A 147 1.45 -6.46 4.62
CA TYR A 147 1.75 -5.15 5.16
C TYR A 147 1.05 -4.92 6.50
N LYS A 148 -0.20 -5.38 6.65
CA LYS A 148 -0.94 -5.22 7.90
C LYS A 148 -0.29 -5.97 9.05
N LYS A 149 0.16 -7.20 8.81
CA LYS A 149 0.92 -7.97 9.79
C LYS A 149 2.20 -7.25 10.20
N LEU A 150 2.97 -6.77 9.23
CA LEU A 150 4.21 -6.03 9.49
C LEU A 150 3.96 -4.72 10.25
N GLN A 151 2.94 -3.96 9.87
CA GLN A 151 2.50 -2.74 10.58
C GLN A 151 2.22 -3.03 12.06
N ASN A 152 1.51 -4.12 12.35
CA ASN A 152 1.21 -4.52 13.73
C ASN A 152 2.46 -4.94 14.51
N GLU A 153 3.52 -5.40 13.85
CA GLU A 153 4.81 -5.64 14.48
C GLU A 153 5.50 -4.31 14.88
N PHE A 154 5.38 -3.25 14.06
CA PHE A 154 5.92 -1.93 14.39
C PHE A 154 5.20 -1.26 15.57
N LEU A 155 3.90 -1.50 15.75
CA LEU A 155 3.14 -0.96 16.89
C LEU A 155 3.64 -1.44 18.26
N TRP A 156 4.41 -2.53 18.32
CA TRP A 156 5.07 -2.94 19.56
C TRP A 156 6.07 -1.89 20.08
N LEU A 157 6.68 -1.08 19.20
CA LEU A 157 7.57 0.00 19.61
C LEU A 157 6.85 1.01 20.52
N LEU A 158 5.65 1.42 20.13
CA LEU A 158 4.80 2.32 20.92
C LEU A 158 4.29 1.63 22.18
N HIS A 159 3.74 0.42 22.04
CA HIS A 159 3.18 -0.31 23.16
C HIS A 159 4.21 -0.54 24.26
N ASN A 160 5.43 -0.96 23.92
CA ASN A 160 6.51 -1.15 24.89
C ASN A 160 6.93 0.17 25.52
N SER A 161 7.03 1.25 24.74
CA SER A 161 7.43 2.57 25.25
C SER A 161 6.47 3.07 26.32
N ILE A 162 5.18 2.99 26.05
CA ILE A 162 4.15 3.44 26.97
C ILE A 162 4.09 2.52 28.20
N SER A 163 4.23 1.20 28.00
CA SER A 163 4.16 0.22 29.09
C SER A 163 5.29 0.38 30.11
N ILE A 164 6.49 0.74 29.65
CA ILE A 164 7.68 0.86 30.50
C ILE A 164 7.81 2.25 31.11
N SER A 165 7.63 3.29 30.30
CA SER A 165 7.95 4.68 30.68
C SER A 165 6.71 5.52 30.99
N GLY A 166 5.50 4.97 30.80
CA GLY A 166 4.26 5.73 30.84
C GLY A 166 4.11 6.70 29.66
N VAL A 167 3.01 7.46 29.67
CA VAL A 167 2.76 8.55 28.71
C VAL A 167 3.37 9.85 29.22
N GLU A 168 3.11 10.18 30.49
CA GLU A 168 3.57 11.44 31.11
C GLU A 168 5.09 11.45 31.26
N GLY A 169 5.73 12.48 30.72
CA GLY A 169 7.19 12.65 30.80
C GLY A 169 8.00 11.76 29.85
N ASN A 170 7.35 10.93 29.01
CA ASN A 170 8.03 10.09 28.04
C ASN A 170 8.55 10.90 26.85
N LYS A 171 9.82 11.29 26.91
CA LYS A 171 10.50 12.11 25.88
C LYS A 171 10.67 11.39 24.53
N PHE A 172 10.49 10.07 24.50
CA PHE A 172 10.70 9.25 23.29
C PHE A 172 9.41 8.93 22.56
N LEU A 173 8.27 8.93 23.25
CA LEU A 173 6.97 8.60 22.67
C LEU A 173 6.66 9.43 21.41
N PRO A 174 6.81 10.78 21.39
CA PRO A 174 6.55 11.57 20.18
C PRO A 174 7.44 11.18 18.99
N LYS A 175 8.69 10.76 19.25
CA LYS A 175 9.62 10.31 18.21
C LYS A 175 9.20 8.95 17.66
N LEU A 176 8.76 8.04 18.51
CA LEU A 176 8.26 6.73 18.08
C LEU A 176 6.95 6.85 17.30
N GLU A 177 6.07 7.78 17.70
CA GLU A 177 4.85 8.09 16.95
C GLU A 177 5.17 8.62 15.55
N GLU A 178 6.18 9.49 15.43
CA GLU A 178 6.68 9.96 14.14
C GLU A 178 7.22 8.81 13.28
N ILE A 179 7.96 7.87 13.87
CA ILE A 179 8.50 6.70 13.16
C ILE A 179 7.37 5.79 12.67
N VAL A 180 6.39 5.48 13.51
CA VAL A 180 5.23 4.66 13.12
C VAL A 180 4.44 5.35 12.01
N LYS A 181 4.21 6.66 12.12
CA LYS A 181 3.55 7.44 11.05
C LYS A 181 4.32 7.40 9.73
N LYS A 182 5.65 7.53 9.77
CA LYS A 182 6.49 7.39 8.55
C LYS A 182 6.40 5.98 7.97
N CYS A 183 6.37 4.96 8.83
CA CYS A 183 6.19 3.59 8.37
C CYS A 183 4.82 3.38 7.70
N ASP A 184 3.76 3.96 8.26
CA ASP A 184 2.43 3.88 7.66
C ASP A 184 2.42 4.53 6.28
N ASN A 185 3.10 5.67 6.12
CA ASN A 185 3.26 6.32 4.82
C ASN A 185 4.02 5.43 3.82
N GLU A 186 5.17 4.86 4.21
CA GLU A 186 5.94 3.96 3.33
C GLU A 186 5.16 2.69 2.96
N ILE A 187 4.34 2.16 3.88
CA ILE A 187 3.42 1.05 3.58
C ILE A 187 2.35 1.50 2.58
N MET A 188 1.79 2.69 2.72
CA MET A 188 0.81 3.23 1.77
C MET A 188 1.43 3.41 0.36
N GLU A 189 2.67 3.90 0.28
CA GLU A 189 3.43 3.97 -0.98
C GLU A 189 3.57 2.57 -1.60
N ALA A 190 4.00 1.57 -0.82
CA ALA A 190 4.14 0.19 -1.29
C ALA A 190 2.81 -0.42 -1.78
N MET A 191 1.72 -0.16 -1.04
CA MET A 191 0.38 -0.64 -1.37
C MET A 191 -0.28 0.08 -2.55
N SER A 192 0.30 1.19 -3.02
CA SER A 192 -0.20 1.90 -4.21
C SER A 192 0.19 1.18 -5.50
N CYS A 193 1.41 0.68 -5.58
CA CYS A 193 1.87 -0.25 -6.61
C CYS A 193 3.18 -0.92 -6.16
N GLU A 194 3.13 -2.22 -5.89
CA GLU A 194 4.29 -2.99 -5.41
C GLU A 194 5.44 -3.01 -6.44
N ASN A 195 5.12 -3.02 -7.74
CA ASN A 195 6.13 -2.98 -8.81
C ASN A 195 6.87 -1.64 -8.82
N CYS A 196 6.13 -0.52 -8.77
CA CYS A 196 6.73 0.81 -8.68
C CYS A 196 7.57 0.96 -7.41
N TYR A 197 7.06 0.51 -6.27
CA TYR A 197 7.79 0.60 -5.01
C TYR A 197 9.07 -0.23 -5.05
N TYR A 198 8.99 -1.49 -5.46
CA TYR A 198 10.15 -2.37 -5.59
C TYR A 198 11.22 -1.77 -6.52
N ASN A 199 10.81 -1.31 -7.70
CA ASN A 199 11.74 -0.76 -8.70
C ASN A 199 12.42 0.54 -8.23
N ASN A 200 11.73 1.38 -7.45
CA ASN A 200 12.26 2.68 -7.04
C ASN A 200 12.99 2.65 -5.69
N LYS A 201 12.56 1.80 -4.75
CA LYS A 201 13.06 1.81 -3.36
C LYS A 201 13.87 0.57 -2.99
N CYS A 202 13.64 -0.58 -3.64
CA CYS A 202 14.30 -1.84 -3.27
C CYS A 202 15.49 -2.22 -4.18
N LEU A 203 15.54 -1.69 -5.41
CA LEU A 203 16.69 -1.87 -6.29
C LEU A 203 17.87 -1.00 -5.87
N SER A 204 19.09 -1.43 -6.24
CA SER A 204 20.32 -0.65 -5.99
C SER A 204 20.35 0.68 -6.75
N ARG A 205 19.56 0.79 -7.83
CA ARG A 205 19.31 2.02 -8.58
C ARG A 205 17.81 2.13 -8.82
N PRO A 206 17.18 3.28 -8.52
CA PRO A 206 15.77 3.50 -8.81
C PRO A 206 15.49 3.35 -10.30
N ASP A 207 14.36 2.72 -10.61
CA ASP A 207 13.84 2.58 -11.96
C ASP A 207 12.37 3.00 -12.03
N CYS A 208 12.15 4.25 -12.44
CA CYS A 208 10.82 4.78 -12.75
C CYS A 208 10.43 4.59 -14.23
N ILE A 209 11.28 3.97 -15.06
CA ILE A 209 11.07 3.80 -16.50
C ILE A 209 10.39 2.48 -16.81
N SER A 210 10.64 1.44 -16.01
CA SER A 210 9.98 0.15 -16.18
C SER A 210 8.46 0.28 -16.18
N VAL A 211 7.85 -0.48 -17.08
CA VAL A 211 6.39 -0.57 -17.25
C VAL A 211 5.85 -1.60 -16.28
N CYS A 212 4.78 -1.25 -15.55
CA CYS A 212 4.08 -2.20 -14.70
C CYS A 212 3.15 -3.07 -15.55
N GLU A 213 2.85 -4.28 -15.07
CA GLU A 213 1.89 -5.19 -15.70
C GLU A 213 0.56 -4.50 -16.02
N PHE A 214 0.09 -3.68 -15.09
CA PHE A 214 -0.98 -2.72 -15.29
C PHE A 214 -0.37 -1.33 -15.46
N PRO A 215 -0.29 -0.80 -16.69
CA PRO A 215 0.36 0.46 -16.96
C PRO A 215 -0.35 1.62 -16.25
N HIS A 216 0.43 2.51 -15.66
CA HIS A 216 -0.12 3.66 -14.95
C HIS A 216 -0.41 4.81 -15.91
N THR A 217 -1.53 5.47 -15.70
CA THR A 217 -1.89 6.71 -16.39
C THR A 217 -0.85 7.77 -16.07
N LEU A 218 -0.33 8.41 -17.10
CA LEU A 218 0.63 9.50 -16.93
C LEU A 218 -0.11 10.82 -16.79
N VAL A 219 0.36 11.66 -15.86
CA VAL A 219 -0.25 12.94 -15.55
C VAL A 219 0.77 14.06 -15.45
N TRP A 220 0.30 15.27 -15.71
CA TRP A 220 0.86 16.49 -15.15
C TRP A 220 0.17 16.78 -13.82
N ALA A 221 0.95 16.97 -12.75
CA ALA A 221 0.40 17.32 -11.45
C ALA A 221 0.96 18.64 -10.95
N LEU A 222 0.07 19.52 -10.47
CA LEU A 222 0.43 20.74 -9.79
C LEU A 222 0.62 20.45 -8.30
N VAL A 223 1.87 20.47 -7.85
CA VAL A 223 2.22 20.30 -6.43
C VAL A 223 2.38 21.67 -5.80
N GLU A 224 1.84 21.84 -4.58
CA GLU A 224 1.95 23.10 -3.85
C GLU A 224 3.42 23.51 -3.68
N GLY A 225 3.76 24.74 -4.08
CA GLY A 225 5.13 25.25 -4.03
C GLY A 225 6.01 24.87 -5.24
N TYR A 226 5.51 24.10 -6.20
CA TYR A 226 6.22 23.67 -7.41
C TYR A 226 5.45 24.00 -8.69
N CYS A 227 6.11 23.89 -9.84
CA CYS A 227 5.45 23.89 -11.14
C CYS A 227 4.83 22.53 -11.47
N PHE A 228 4.10 22.44 -12.58
CA PHE A 228 3.62 21.15 -13.08
C PHE A 228 4.76 20.15 -13.28
N TRP A 229 4.60 18.97 -12.72
CA TRP A 229 5.59 17.90 -12.78
C TRP A 229 4.97 16.63 -13.38
N PRO A 230 5.71 15.89 -14.23
CA PRO A 230 5.21 14.63 -14.77
C PRO A 230 5.23 13.53 -13.70
N ALA A 231 4.19 12.71 -13.65
CA ALA A 231 4.07 11.61 -12.70
C ALA A 231 3.27 10.41 -13.24
N LYS A 232 3.40 9.27 -12.58
CA LYS A 232 2.53 8.10 -12.73
C LYS A 232 1.40 8.18 -11.68
N ALA A 233 0.16 8.05 -12.11
CA ALA A 233 -1.00 7.94 -11.22
C ALA A 233 -1.18 6.50 -10.77
N LEU A 234 -1.03 6.24 -9.46
CA LEU A 234 -0.96 4.88 -8.92
C LEU A 234 -2.28 4.42 -8.33
N LYS A 235 -2.87 5.22 -7.44
CA LYS A 235 -4.03 4.80 -6.65
C LYS A 235 -4.85 5.99 -6.16
N LEU A 236 -6.18 5.87 -6.14
CA LEU A 236 -7.05 6.84 -5.48
C LEU A 236 -6.87 6.77 -3.96
N GLN A 237 -6.92 7.92 -3.32
CA GLN A 237 -6.81 8.11 -1.88
C GLN A 237 -8.00 8.95 -1.38
N ASN A 238 -8.23 8.94 -0.07
CA ASN A 238 -9.18 9.83 0.60
C ASN A 238 -10.56 9.90 -0.10
N ASN A 239 -11.23 8.76 -0.25
CA ASN A 239 -12.53 8.65 -0.92
C ASN A 239 -12.54 9.26 -2.33
N ALA A 240 -11.47 9.02 -3.10
CA ALA A 240 -11.29 9.49 -4.47
C ALA A 240 -11.15 11.02 -4.64
N THR A 241 -10.86 11.78 -3.59
CA THR A 241 -10.54 13.22 -3.73
C THR A 241 -9.08 13.46 -4.09
N GLU A 242 -8.20 12.51 -3.79
CA GLU A 242 -6.77 12.59 -4.02
C GLU A 242 -6.26 11.38 -4.81
N VAL A 243 -5.11 11.56 -5.45
CA VAL A 243 -4.43 10.51 -6.21
C VAL A 243 -3.01 10.40 -5.68
N MET A 244 -2.60 9.17 -5.33
CA MET A 244 -1.21 8.87 -5.03
C MET A 244 -0.42 8.82 -6.34
N LEU A 245 0.56 9.70 -6.45
CA LEU A 245 1.42 9.86 -7.61
C LEU A 245 2.84 9.43 -7.29
N LEU A 246 3.55 8.89 -8.29
CA LEU A 246 4.99 8.72 -8.29
C LEU A 246 5.62 9.64 -9.34
N PHE A 247 6.42 10.61 -8.88
CA PHE A 247 7.00 11.63 -9.74
C PHE A 247 8.24 11.12 -10.48
N PHE A 248 8.35 11.47 -11.76
CA PHE A 248 9.59 11.27 -12.51
C PHE A 248 10.66 12.26 -12.02
N GLY A 249 11.93 11.85 -12.10
CA GLY A 249 13.09 12.62 -11.69
C GLY A 249 13.39 12.54 -10.19
N SER A 250 12.43 12.92 -9.33
CA SER A 250 12.61 12.87 -7.86
C SER A 250 12.35 11.49 -7.26
N HIS A 251 11.54 10.66 -7.94
CA HIS A 251 11.08 9.35 -7.46
C HIS A 251 10.34 9.42 -6.12
N GLU A 252 9.78 10.59 -5.81
CA GLU A 252 8.97 10.82 -4.62
C GLU A 252 7.52 10.42 -4.87
N TYR A 253 6.88 9.95 -3.81
CA TYR A 253 5.45 9.69 -3.78
C TYR A 253 4.74 10.88 -3.13
N ALA A 254 3.58 11.29 -3.65
CA ALA A 254 2.72 12.23 -2.94
C ALA A 254 1.24 12.00 -3.26
N SER A 255 0.38 12.24 -2.28
CA SER A 255 -1.05 12.42 -2.52
C SER A 255 -1.29 13.83 -3.03
N VAL A 256 -1.89 13.94 -4.20
CA VAL A 256 -2.22 15.22 -4.84
C VAL A 256 -3.72 15.30 -5.05
N PRO A 257 -4.38 16.43 -4.75
CA PRO A 257 -5.79 16.65 -5.08
C PRO A 257 -6.05 16.38 -6.55
N MET A 258 -7.10 15.61 -6.85
CA MET A 258 -7.40 15.19 -8.21
C MET A 258 -7.61 16.37 -9.17
N GLU A 259 -8.19 17.47 -8.68
CA GLU A 259 -8.37 18.73 -9.41
C GLU A 259 -7.06 19.37 -9.91
N ASN A 260 -5.94 19.04 -9.26
CA ASN A 260 -4.60 19.51 -9.62
C ASN A 260 -3.88 18.56 -10.60
N CYS A 261 -4.55 17.49 -11.04
CA CYS A 261 -4.01 16.49 -11.95
C CYS A 261 -4.64 16.61 -13.34
N TYR A 262 -3.81 16.51 -14.37
CA TYR A 262 -4.19 16.59 -15.78
C TYR A 262 -3.56 15.43 -16.53
N LEU A 263 -4.26 14.88 -17.52
CA LEU A 263 -3.68 13.84 -18.37
C LEU A 263 -2.42 14.37 -19.07
N LEU A 264 -1.43 13.50 -19.23
CA LEU A 264 -0.15 13.88 -19.82
C LEU A 264 -0.34 14.34 -21.28
N SER A 265 -0.08 15.60 -21.53
CA SER A 265 0.01 16.22 -22.86
C SER A 265 1.45 16.60 -23.19
N LEU A 266 1.77 16.86 -24.47
CA LEU A 266 3.12 17.24 -24.92
C LEU A 266 3.69 18.47 -24.19
N GLU A 267 2.81 19.39 -23.75
CA GLU A 267 3.15 20.50 -22.88
C GLU A 267 2.27 20.46 -21.62
N PRO A 268 2.73 20.99 -20.47
CA PRO A 268 1.88 21.13 -19.29
C PRO A 268 0.71 22.11 -19.54
N PRO A 269 -0.40 22.02 -18.76
CA PRO A 269 -1.61 22.84 -18.95
C PRO A 269 -1.32 24.34 -19.08
N TRP A 270 -0.44 24.87 -18.24
CA TRP A 270 0.13 26.21 -18.40
C TRP A 270 1.59 26.23 -17.92
N LYS A 271 2.38 27.17 -18.47
CA LYS A 271 3.79 27.34 -18.08
C LYS A 271 3.85 28.14 -16.78
N ILE A 272 4.42 27.54 -15.74
CA ILE A 272 4.86 28.26 -14.55
C ILE A 272 6.38 28.42 -14.69
N GLU A 273 6.87 29.66 -14.72
CA GLU A 273 8.31 29.93 -14.74
C GLU A 273 8.93 29.55 -13.39
N ASP A 274 9.32 28.29 -13.24
CA ASP A 274 10.16 27.85 -12.13
C ASP A 274 11.62 27.75 -12.56
N ARG A 275 12.32 28.88 -12.51
CA ARG A 275 13.74 28.95 -12.83
C ARG A 275 14.62 28.16 -11.85
N ARG A 276 14.12 27.88 -10.63
CA ARG A 276 14.90 27.14 -9.62
C ARG A 276 14.97 25.66 -9.96
N ASN A 277 13.84 25.09 -10.40
CA ASN A 277 13.74 23.66 -10.64
C ASN A 277 13.88 23.24 -12.11
N GLN A 278 14.17 24.16 -13.04
CA GLN A 278 14.25 23.87 -14.48
C GLN A 278 15.17 22.69 -14.85
N LYS A 279 16.32 22.55 -14.16
CA LYS A 279 17.24 21.42 -14.40
C LYS A 279 16.64 20.09 -13.94
N ALA A 280 16.04 20.05 -12.76
CA ALA A 280 15.39 18.86 -12.22
C ALA A 280 14.16 18.47 -13.06
N LEU A 281 13.38 19.46 -13.50
CA LEU A 281 12.26 19.25 -14.40
C LEU A 281 12.73 18.65 -15.73
N LYS A 282 13.85 19.12 -16.30
CA LYS A 282 14.41 18.52 -17.52
C LYS A 282 14.74 17.04 -17.32
N VAL A 283 15.37 16.68 -16.19
CA VAL A 283 15.66 15.27 -15.86
C VAL A 283 14.38 14.45 -15.75
N ALA A 284 13.34 14.99 -15.11
CA ALA A 284 12.04 14.34 -15.00
C ALA A 284 11.38 14.13 -16.36
N LEU A 285 11.48 15.10 -17.28
CA LEU A 285 10.94 14.98 -18.63
C LEU A 285 11.71 13.98 -19.49
N ASP A 286 13.05 13.98 -19.40
CA ASP A 286 13.89 13.00 -20.10
C ASP A 286 13.64 11.57 -19.57
N GLU A 287 13.32 11.39 -18.29
CA GLU A 287 12.90 10.11 -17.72
C GLU A 287 11.49 9.69 -18.13
N MET A 288 10.52 10.61 -18.06
CA MET A 288 9.16 10.38 -18.53
C MET A 288 9.14 9.98 -20.01
N GLN A 289 9.92 10.65 -20.86
CA GLN A 289 9.99 10.33 -22.28
C GLN A 289 10.52 8.92 -22.53
N ARG A 290 11.56 8.49 -21.79
CA ARG A 290 12.06 7.11 -21.85
C ARG A 290 11.02 6.10 -21.37
N HIS A 291 10.20 6.45 -20.38
CA HIS A 291 9.08 5.61 -19.97
C HIS A 291 8.03 5.48 -21.08
N VAL A 292 7.68 6.56 -21.77
CA VAL A 292 6.77 6.54 -22.93
C VAL A 292 7.32 5.66 -24.05
N GLU A 293 8.62 5.77 -24.37
CA GLU A 293 9.28 4.87 -25.33
C GLU A 293 9.17 3.40 -24.89
N GLU A 294 9.28 3.13 -23.59
CA GLU A 294 9.15 1.78 -23.04
C GLU A 294 7.70 1.27 -23.14
N LEU A 295 6.69 2.12 -22.92
CA LEU A 295 5.29 1.78 -23.17
C LEU A 295 5.08 1.33 -24.64
N HIS A 296 5.61 2.09 -25.60
CA HIS A 296 5.50 1.75 -27.03
C HIS A 296 6.28 0.47 -27.39
N LYS A 297 7.47 0.25 -26.82
CA LYS A 297 8.21 -1.01 -27.01
C LYS A 297 7.44 -2.23 -26.50
N ASN A 298 6.68 -2.07 -25.41
CA ASN A 298 5.79 -3.09 -24.86
C ASN A 298 4.44 -3.16 -25.61
N LYS A 299 4.31 -2.49 -26.77
CA LYS A 299 3.13 -2.47 -27.64
C LYS A 299 1.85 -1.94 -26.97
N LEU A 300 2.02 -1.06 -25.99
CA LEU A 300 0.90 -0.36 -25.36
C LEU A 300 0.54 0.89 -26.19
N ASP A 301 -0.75 1.11 -26.44
CA ASP A 301 -1.26 2.26 -27.20
C ASP A 301 -1.31 3.53 -26.32
N PHE A 302 -0.13 4.01 -25.93
CA PHE A 302 -0.03 5.28 -25.22
C PHE A 302 -0.16 6.46 -26.20
N GLN A 303 -1.11 7.34 -25.92
CA GLN A 303 -1.33 8.59 -26.65
C GLN A 303 -1.34 9.79 -25.70
N TYR A 304 -0.68 10.88 -26.11
CA TYR A 304 -0.75 12.14 -25.36
C TYR A 304 -2.15 12.72 -25.42
N ALA A 305 -2.64 13.23 -24.29
CA ALA A 305 -3.91 13.92 -24.24
C ALA A 305 -3.84 15.31 -24.89
N THR A 306 -5.01 15.86 -25.19
CA THR A 306 -5.12 17.29 -25.50
C THR A 306 -4.72 18.10 -24.27
N LYS A 307 -4.04 19.24 -24.50
CA LYS A 307 -3.55 20.12 -23.43
C LYS A 307 -4.70 20.56 -22.51
N GLY A 308 -4.50 20.42 -21.20
CA GLY A 308 -5.43 20.90 -20.18
C GLY A 308 -6.62 19.96 -19.89
N VAL A 309 -6.59 18.72 -20.40
CA VAL A 309 -7.60 17.72 -20.03
C VAL A 309 -7.36 17.28 -18.58
N HIS A 310 -8.34 17.50 -17.71
CA HIS A 310 -8.28 17.05 -16.33
C HIS A 310 -8.23 15.53 -16.23
N PHE A 311 -7.46 15.05 -15.28
CA PHE A 311 -7.51 13.66 -14.85
C PHE A 311 -8.80 13.41 -14.06
N LYS A 312 -9.42 12.26 -14.29
CA LYS A 312 -10.61 11.78 -13.58
C LYS A 312 -10.33 10.39 -12.99
N SER A 313 -11.11 10.01 -11.99
CA SER A 313 -10.94 8.76 -11.24
C SER A 313 -10.88 7.51 -12.13
N PHE A 314 -11.68 7.44 -13.19
CA PHE A 314 -11.67 6.32 -14.14
C PHE A 314 -10.41 6.22 -14.99
N ASN A 315 -9.63 7.29 -15.10
CA ASN A 315 -8.44 7.26 -15.92
C ASN A 315 -7.41 6.26 -15.41
N LEU A 316 -7.45 5.83 -14.13
CA LEU A 316 -6.59 4.75 -13.60
C LEU A 316 -6.84 3.37 -14.22
N TYR A 317 -7.96 3.20 -14.91
CA TYR A 317 -8.43 1.91 -15.39
C TYR A 317 -8.52 1.84 -16.91
N THR A 318 -7.96 2.82 -17.63
CA THR A 318 -8.01 2.88 -19.11
C THR A 318 -7.30 1.73 -19.81
N TRP A 319 -6.54 0.92 -19.07
CA TRP A 319 -5.89 -0.30 -19.55
C TRP A 319 -6.80 -1.53 -19.50
N LEU A 320 -7.96 -1.45 -18.84
CA LEU A 320 -8.94 -2.53 -18.86
C LEU A 320 -9.72 -2.46 -20.18
N GLU A 321 -9.86 -3.60 -20.85
CA GLU A 321 -10.81 -3.75 -21.95
C GLU A 321 -12.22 -3.34 -21.49
N PRO A 322 -13.02 -2.69 -22.34
CA PRO A 322 -14.36 -2.21 -21.97
C PRO A 322 -15.23 -3.28 -21.27
N GLU A 323 -15.14 -4.55 -21.68
CA GLU A 323 -15.93 -5.64 -21.09
C GLU A 323 -15.48 -6.04 -19.67
N VAL A 324 -14.22 -5.74 -19.29
CA VAL A 324 -13.66 -6.01 -17.95
C VAL A 324 -13.76 -4.77 -17.06
N LEU A 325 -13.63 -3.59 -17.66
CA LEU A 325 -13.76 -2.29 -17.00
C LEU A 325 -15.14 -2.12 -16.36
N LEU A 326 -16.20 -2.53 -17.06
CA LEU A 326 -17.58 -2.42 -16.60
C LEU A 326 -17.84 -3.16 -15.27
N PRO A 327 -17.61 -4.48 -15.13
CA PRO A 327 -17.82 -5.20 -13.87
C PRO A 327 -16.96 -4.70 -12.69
N VAL A 328 -15.66 -4.43 -12.93
CA VAL A 328 -14.73 -3.98 -11.86
C VAL A 328 -15.12 -2.61 -11.32
N LEU A 329 -15.62 -1.72 -12.19
CA LEU A 329 -16.13 -0.42 -11.77
C LEU A 329 -17.50 -0.53 -11.09
N PHE A 330 -18.39 -1.43 -11.54
CA PHE A 330 -19.68 -1.67 -10.87
C PHE A 330 -19.52 -2.25 -9.46
N GLU A 331 -18.65 -3.25 -9.26
CA GLU A 331 -18.35 -3.77 -7.92
C GLU A 331 -17.79 -2.70 -6.98
N ARG A 332 -17.05 -1.72 -7.52
CA ARG A 332 -16.51 -0.60 -6.74
C ARG A 332 -17.51 0.52 -6.52
N LEU A 333 -18.43 0.78 -7.45
CA LEU A 333 -19.51 1.76 -7.29
C LEU A 333 -20.37 1.44 -6.05
N ASP A 334 -20.65 0.15 -5.80
CA ASP A 334 -21.37 -0.31 -4.61
C ASP A 334 -20.61 -0.10 -3.29
N THR A 335 -19.29 0.13 -3.34
CA THR A 335 -18.47 0.43 -2.15
C THR A 335 -18.43 1.92 -1.77
N PHE A 336 -18.95 2.80 -2.63
CA PHE A 336 -19.10 4.22 -2.31
C PHE A 336 -20.50 4.45 -1.72
N GLU A 337 -20.59 4.54 -0.38
CA GLU A 337 -21.86 4.76 0.35
C GLU A 337 -22.64 6.01 -0.08
N GLU A 338 -22.06 6.90 -0.90
CA GLU A 338 -22.70 8.12 -1.40
C GLU A 338 -22.26 8.49 -2.85
N TYR A 339 -22.12 7.50 -3.75
CA TYR A 339 -21.58 7.73 -5.11
C TYR A 339 -22.31 8.81 -5.93
N ASP A 340 -23.61 9.02 -5.69
CA ASP A 340 -24.43 10.06 -6.34
C ASP A 340 -23.98 11.49 -6.02
N LYS A 341 -23.14 11.70 -4.99
CA LYS A 341 -22.59 13.01 -4.62
C LYS A 341 -21.33 13.40 -5.38
N TYR A 342 -20.78 12.50 -6.20
CA TYR A 342 -19.52 12.68 -6.93
C TYR A 342 -19.81 12.82 -8.43
N PRO A 343 -19.85 14.06 -8.97
CA PRO A 343 -20.26 14.31 -10.35
C PRO A 343 -19.41 13.58 -11.39
N ASP A 344 -18.13 13.34 -11.11
CA ASP A 344 -17.20 12.62 -11.98
C ASP A 344 -17.48 11.12 -12.03
N ILE A 345 -17.95 10.53 -10.93
CA ILE A 345 -18.38 9.13 -10.85
C ILE A 345 -19.73 8.95 -11.58
N VAL A 346 -20.62 9.93 -11.44
CA VAL A 346 -21.89 9.98 -12.20
C VAL A 346 -21.64 10.14 -13.69
N GLU A 347 -20.74 11.05 -14.09
CA GLU A 347 -20.31 11.21 -15.49
C GLU A 347 -19.67 9.94 -16.04
N LEU A 348 -18.86 9.23 -15.24
CA LEU A 348 -18.28 7.94 -15.61
C LEU A 348 -19.36 6.89 -15.86
N ARG A 349 -20.32 6.74 -14.93
CA ARG A 349 -21.47 5.84 -15.09
C ARG A 349 -22.23 6.17 -16.38
N ASP A 350 -22.51 7.44 -16.63
CA ASP A 350 -23.30 7.87 -17.77
C ASP A 350 -22.55 7.66 -19.11
N ALA A 351 -21.24 7.94 -19.14
CA ALA A 351 -20.38 7.64 -20.30
C ALA A 351 -20.32 6.13 -20.56
N MET A 352 -20.23 5.31 -19.52
CA MET A 352 -20.19 3.84 -19.61
C MET A 352 -21.52 3.25 -20.08
N LEU A 353 -22.65 3.77 -19.60
CA LEU A 353 -23.98 3.39 -20.09
C LEU A 353 -24.15 3.77 -21.57
N SER A 354 -23.49 4.84 -22.03
CA SER A 354 -23.46 5.20 -23.44
C SER A 354 -22.66 4.19 -24.27
N VAL A 355 -21.45 3.83 -23.85
CA VAL A 355 -20.60 2.84 -24.54
C VAL A 355 -21.25 1.46 -24.57
N ALA A 356 -21.82 1.00 -23.46
CA ALA A 356 -22.53 -0.28 -23.39
C ALA A 356 -23.72 -0.33 -24.38
N LYS A 357 -24.47 0.77 -24.52
CA LYS A 357 -25.55 0.89 -25.52
C LYS A 357 -25.04 0.88 -26.96
N GLU A 358 -23.84 1.40 -27.22
CA GLU A 358 -23.23 1.35 -28.56
C GLU A 358 -22.77 -0.07 -28.89
N LEU A 359 -22.13 -0.77 -27.95
CA LEU A 359 -21.73 -2.18 -28.11
C LEU A 359 -22.94 -3.12 -28.28
N GLU A 360 -24.05 -2.85 -27.59
CA GLU A 360 -25.31 -3.60 -27.81
C GLU A 360 -25.89 -3.34 -29.21
N LYS A 361 -25.75 -2.13 -29.76
CA LYS A 361 -26.20 -1.84 -31.13
C LYS A 361 -25.32 -2.50 -32.18
N GLU A 362 -24.01 -2.49 -32.00
CA GLU A 362 -23.06 -3.16 -32.91
C GLU A 362 -23.32 -4.68 -32.98
N LYS A 363 -23.63 -5.32 -31.84
CA LYS A 363 -24.04 -6.73 -31.80
C LYS A 363 -25.36 -7.00 -32.53
N VAL A 364 -26.31 -6.07 -32.49
CA VAL A 364 -27.60 -6.19 -33.20
C VAL A 364 -27.43 -6.00 -34.71
N ASP A 365 -26.48 -5.18 -35.15
CA ASP A 365 -26.19 -4.95 -36.58
C ASP A 365 -25.37 -6.09 -37.20
N GLU A 366 -24.49 -6.77 -36.44
CA GLU A 366 -23.79 -7.99 -36.90
C GLU A 366 -24.74 -9.20 -37.06
N ASP A 367 -25.81 -9.27 -36.25
CA ASP A 367 -26.80 -10.35 -36.29
C ASP A 367 -27.93 -10.13 -37.32
N GLN A 368 -27.91 -9.04 -38.10
CA GLN A 368 -28.83 -8.90 -39.24
C GLN A 368 -28.29 -9.66 -40.47
N PRO A 369 -28.97 -10.74 -40.92
CA PRO A 369 -28.54 -11.46 -42.12
C PRO A 369 -28.68 -10.56 -43.34
N GLY A 370 -27.56 -10.30 -44.00
CA GLY A 370 -27.50 -9.59 -45.27
C GLY A 370 -28.49 -10.18 -46.27
N CYS A 371 -29.54 -9.42 -46.58
CA CYS A 371 -30.50 -9.77 -47.62
C CYS A 371 -29.87 -9.48 -48.99
N SER A 372 -28.94 -10.33 -49.43
CA SER A 372 -28.53 -10.41 -50.83
C SER A 372 -29.46 -11.38 -51.56
N GLY A 373 -30.60 -10.86 -52.02
CA GLY A 373 -31.49 -11.58 -52.92
C GLY A 373 -30.79 -11.85 -54.25
N THR A 374 -30.36 -13.09 -54.48
CA THR A 374 -30.11 -13.63 -55.82
C THR A 374 -31.45 -13.96 -56.48
N THR A 375 -31.93 -13.10 -57.36
CA THR A 375 -32.94 -13.45 -58.36
C THR A 375 -32.25 -14.03 -59.59
N THR A 376 -32.42 -15.33 -59.79
CA THR A 376 -32.36 -16.00 -61.10
C THR A 376 -33.63 -16.84 -61.24
N ASP A 377 -34.60 -16.30 -61.97
CA ASP A 377 -35.16 -16.90 -63.19
C ASP A 377 -36.09 -15.89 -63.89
#